data_AF-A0A3N9UAF0-F1
#
_entry.id   AF-A0A3N9UAF0-F1
#
_cell.length_a   1.000
_cell.length_b   1.000
_cell.length_c   1.000
_cell.angle_alpha   90.00
_cell.angle_beta   90.00
_cell.angle_gamma   90.00
#
_symmetry.space_group_name_H-M   'P 1'
#
loop_
_entity.id
_entity.type
_entity.pdbx_description
1 polymer ?
#
loop_
_entity_poly.entity_id
_entity_poly.type
_entity_poly.pdbx_seq_one_letter_code
_entity_poly.pdbx_strand_id
1 'polypeptide(L)'
;MGGITWKIAVTLIIVELVTQGILLGLHIVPPTAQYIIPISGMLIRNAMILSILFLNRFSAEINSSNDEIEPLLSIGRTPKQAIHKQLTCCIRASMIPTIESQKTIGLVQLPGMMRCQIIGGADPIQAVQFQILIIFALLTTAALSSILIEFLSYQTLFNERMQLINARK
;
A
#
# COMPACT_ATOMS: atom_id res chain seq x y z
N MET A 1 -10.95 9.31 13.96
CA MET A 1 -9.77 8.94 13.14
C MET A 1 -8.57 8.39 13.92
N GLY A 2 -8.48 8.55 15.26
CA GLY A 2 -7.30 8.08 16.03
C GLY A 2 -7.05 6.56 16.08
N GLY A 3 -8.07 5.72 15.81
CA GLY A 3 -7.91 4.26 15.75
C GLY A 3 -7.44 3.72 14.38
N ILE A 4 -7.58 4.50 13.31
CA ILE A 4 -7.23 4.09 11.95
C ILE A 4 -5.71 4.10 11.74
N THR A 5 -5.02 5.08 12.32
CA THR A 5 -3.55 5.21 12.20
C THR A 5 -2.82 4.02 12.83
N TRP A 6 -3.25 3.53 13.99
CA TRP A 6 -2.66 2.33 14.61
C TRP A 6 -2.89 1.08 13.75
N LYS A 7 -4.11 0.91 13.23
CA LYS A 7 -4.46 -0.18 12.32
C LYS A 7 -3.57 -0.18 11.07
N ILE A 8 -3.32 0.98 10.48
CA ILE A 8 -2.41 1.12 9.34
C ILE A 8 -0.98 0.81 9.75
N ALA A 9 -0.49 1.31 10.89
CA ALA A 9 0.85 1.01 11.37
C ALA A 9 1.05 -0.51 11.53
N VAL A 10 0.07 -1.22 12.10
CA VAL A 10 0.08 -2.68 12.20
C VAL A 10 0.12 -3.34 10.82
N THR A 11 -0.70 -2.87 9.86
CA THR A 11 -0.65 -3.37 8.48
C THR A 11 0.74 -3.19 7.86
N LEU A 12 1.35 -2.01 7.99
CA LEU A 12 2.68 -1.73 7.46
C LEU A 12 3.73 -2.68 8.05
N ILE A 13 3.70 -2.90 9.36
CA ILE A 13 4.61 -3.82 10.04
C ILE A 13 4.40 -5.26 9.57
N ILE A 14 3.15 -5.71 9.43
CA ILE A 14 2.84 -7.07 8.96
C ILE A 14 3.34 -7.27 7.53
N VAL A 15 3.05 -6.34 6.62
CA VAL A 15 3.50 -6.44 5.22
C VAL A 15 5.02 -6.44 5.16
N GLU A 16 5.67 -5.59 5.93
CA GLU A 16 7.13 -5.52 5.99
C GLU A 16 7.74 -6.84 6.46
N LEU A 17 7.25 -7.38 7.58
CA LEU A 17 7.73 -8.65 8.12
C LEU A 17 7.50 -9.82 7.16
N VAL A 18 6.36 -9.85 6.47
CA VAL A 18 6.06 -10.88 5.47
C VAL A 18 7.01 -10.76 4.29
N THR A 19 7.18 -9.58 3.71
CA THR A 19 8.04 -9.40 2.53
C THR A 19 9.52 -9.62 2.88
N GLN A 20 10.03 -9.08 3.99
CA GLN A 20 11.38 -9.36 4.48
C GLN A 20 11.58 -10.83 4.82
N GLY A 21 10.60 -11.45 5.48
CA GLY A 21 10.63 -12.87 5.82
C GLY A 21 10.76 -13.76 4.59
N ILE A 22 10.07 -13.42 3.50
CA ILE A 22 10.20 -14.12 2.22
C ILE A 22 11.59 -13.92 1.60
N LEU A 23 12.08 -12.67 1.55
CA LEU A 23 13.38 -12.36 0.95
C LEU A 23 14.56 -13.01 1.69
N LEU A 24 14.52 -13.00 3.02
CA LEU A 24 15.56 -13.59 3.87
C LEU A 24 15.40 -15.10 3.99
N GLY A 25 14.16 -15.60 4.16
CA GLY A 25 13.86 -17.01 4.33
C GLY A 25 14.17 -17.86 3.10
N LEU A 26 14.04 -17.28 1.89
CA LEU A 26 14.44 -17.93 0.64
C LEU A 26 15.92 -17.68 0.26
N HIS A 27 16.70 -17.04 1.14
CA HIS A 27 18.11 -16.65 0.87
C HIS A 27 18.30 -15.89 -0.45
N ILE A 28 17.31 -15.10 -0.84
CA ILE A 28 17.36 -14.29 -2.07
C ILE A 28 18.31 -13.11 -1.88
N VAL A 29 18.35 -12.54 -0.66
CA VAL A 29 19.21 -11.41 -0.30
C VAL A 29 20.11 -11.80 0.87
N PRO A 30 21.40 -11.42 0.87
CA PRO A 30 22.28 -11.66 2.00
C PRO A 30 21.71 -11.01 3.26
N PRO A 31 21.72 -11.68 4.43
CA PRO A 31 21.22 -11.14 5.70
C PRO A 31 22.20 -10.11 6.29
N THR A 32 22.58 -9.12 5.49
CA THR A 32 23.53 -8.08 5.84
C THR A 32 22.80 -6.76 5.98
N ALA A 33 23.17 -5.96 6.99
CA ALA A 33 22.52 -4.68 7.29
C ALA A 33 22.49 -3.72 6.09
N GLN A 34 23.51 -3.77 5.22
CA GLN A 34 23.62 -2.96 4.00
C GLN A 34 22.48 -3.18 2.99
N TYR A 35 21.81 -4.34 3.02
CA TYR A 35 20.69 -4.66 2.14
C TYR A 35 19.36 -4.56 2.87
N ILE A 36 19.29 -5.08 4.10
CA ILE A 36 18.05 -5.10 4.88
C ILE A 36 17.56 -3.68 5.17
N ILE A 37 18.45 -2.78 5.61
CA ILE A 37 18.06 -1.42 6.03
C ILE A 37 17.47 -0.63 4.85
N PRO A 38 18.13 -0.54 3.67
CA PRO A 38 17.56 0.17 2.54
C PRO A 38 16.27 -0.45 2.00
N ILE A 39 16.22 -1.78 1.88
CA ILE A 39 15.02 -2.48 1.36
C ILE A 39 13.83 -2.21 2.29
N SER A 40 14.01 -2.36 3.60
CA SER A 40 12.94 -2.11 4.57
C SER A 40 12.45 -0.66 4.52
N GLY A 41 13.39 0.30 4.44
CA GLY A 41 13.03 1.70 4.29
C GLY A 41 12.21 1.99 3.03
N MET A 42 12.55 1.35 1.91
CA MET A 42 11.80 1.50 0.65
C MET A 42 10.41 0.87 0.71
N LEU A 43 10.30 -0.33 1.27
CA LEU A 43 9.04 -1.06 1.44
C LEU A 43 8.07 -0.28 2.34
N ILE A 44 8.52 0.13 3.53
CA ILE A 44 7.72 0.92 4.48
C ILE A 44 7.28 2.23 3.83
N ARG A 45 8.19 2.95 3.17
CA ARG A 45 7.88 4.23 2.50
C ARG A 45 6.80 4.05 1.42
N ASN A 46 6.93 3.03 0.58
CA ASN A 46 5.97 2.74 -0.49
C ASN A 46 4.58 2.41 0.09
N ALA A 47 4.54 1.53 1.09
CA ALA A 47 3.30 1.14 1.74
C ALA A 47 2.65 2.32 2.50
N MET A 48 3.44 3.20 3.11
CA MET A 48 2.97 4.42 3.77
C MET A 48 2.30 5.39 2.77
N ILE A 49 2.96 5.68 1.64
CA ILE A 49 2.42 6.58 0.61
C ILE A 49 1.10 6.03 0.06
N LEU A 50 1.07 4.74 -0.24
CA LEU A 50 -0.13 4.05 -0.71
C LEU A 50 -1.28 4.15 0.30
N SER A 51 -0.99 3.93 1.59
CA SER A 51 -1.97 4.02 2.67
C SER A 51 -2.57 5.42 2.81
N ILE A 52 -1.72 6.45 2.77
CA ILE A 52 -2.14 7.85 2.89
C ILE A 52 -3.01 8.24 1.70
N LEU A 53 -2.60 7.87 0.48
CA LEU A 53 -3.36 8.17 -0.73
C LEU A 53 -4.72 7.46 -0.73
N PHE A 54 -4.75 6.19 -0.33
CA PHE A 54 -5.99 5.45 -0.15
C PHE A 54 -6.91 6.14 0.85
N LEU A 55 -6.43 6.46 2.06
CA LEU A 55 -7.25 7.09 3.10
C LEU A 55 -7.82 8.44 2.65
N ASN A 56 -6.99 9.28 2.03
CA ASN A 56 -7.44 10.59 1.57
C ASN A 56 -8.53 10.47 0.49
N ARG A 57 -8.34 9.55 -0.46
CA ARG A 57 -9.34 9.30 -1.51
C ARG A 57 -10.60 8.68 -0.94
N PHE A 58 -10.46 7.68 -0.09
CA PHE A 58 -11.56 6.98 0.53
C PHE A 58 -12.40 7.88 1.43
N SER A 59 -11.77 8.75 2.22
CA SER A 59 -12.49 9.73 3.03
C SER A 59 -13.25 10.75 2.18
N ALA A 60 -12.67 11.18 1.06
CA ALA A 60 -13.36 12.08 0.14
C ALA A 60 -14.55 11.41 -0.56
N GLU A 61 -14.36 10.16 -1.01
CA GLU A 61 -15.39 9.38 -1.71
C GLU A 61 -16.59 9.07 -0.81
N ILE A 62 -16.35 8.67 0.44
CA ILE A 62 -17.44 8.40 1.40
C ILE A 62 -18.23 9.68 1.70
N ASN A 63 -17.55 10.83 1.85
CA ASN A 63 -18.23 12.10 2.07
C ASN A 63 -19.08 12.53 0.86
N SER A 64 -18.63 12.25 -0.36
CA SER A 64 -19.33 12.59 -1.59
C SER A 64 -20.44 11.60 -1.97
N SER A 65 -20.34 10.34 -1.54
CA SER A 65 -21.28 9.27 -1.88
C SER A 65 -22.27 8.93 -0.77
N ASN A 66 -22.40 9.78 0.27
CA ASN A 66 -23.35 9.54 1.37
C ASN A 66 -24.79 9.32 0.84
N ASP A 67 -25.22 10.13 -0.13
CA ASP A 67 -26.54 10.03 -0.76
C ASP A 67 -26.74 8.72 -1.54
N GLU A 68 -25.67 8.02 -1.92
CA GLU A 68 -25.71 6.73 -2.60
C GLU A 68 -25.62 5.56 -1.59
N ILE A 69 -24.90 5.75 -0.46
CA ILE A 69 -24.66 4.72 0.55
C ILE A 69 -25.87 4.51 1.48
N GLU A 70 -26.55 5.57 1.91
CA GLU A 70 -27.71 5.47 2.82
C GLU A 70 -28.90 4.68 2.22
N PRO A 71 -29.28 4.88 0.95
CA PRO A 71 -30.33 4.08 0.32
C PRO A 71 -29.96 2.59 0.25
N LEU A 72 -28.69 2.28 -0.02
CA LEU A 72 -28.18 0.91 -0.08
C LEU A 72 -28.28 0.22 1.30
N LEU A 73 -27.97 0.93 2.38
CA LEU A 73 -28.14 0.41 3.74
C LEU A 73 -29.62 0.23 4.10
N SER A 74 -30.49 1.14 3.64
CA SER A 74 -31.93 1.13 3.93
C SER A 74 -32.67 -0.06 3.30
N ILE A 75 -32.18 -0.58 2.17
CA ILE A 75 -32.68 -1.83 1.56
C ILE A 75 -32.06 -3.10 2.18
N GLY A 76 -31.35 -2.97 3.30
CA GLY A 76 -30.78 -4.09 4.06
C GLY A 76 -29.43 -4.61 3.54
N ARG A 77 -28.72 -3.86 2.68
CA ARG A 77 -27.35 -4.27 2.31
C ARG A 77 -26.40 -4.13 3.49
N THR A 78 -25.45 -5.04 3.55
CA THR A 78 -24.37 -4.95 4.54
C THR A 78 -23.46 -3.75 4.24
N PRO A 79 -22.86 -3.12 5.27
CA PRO A 79 -21.89 -2.03 5.10
C PRO A 79 -20.82 -2.31 4.04
N LYS A 80 -20.25 -3.53 4.06
CA LYS A 80 -19.23 -3.96 3.09
C LYS A 80 -19.73 -3.87 1.64
N GLN A 81 -20.98 -4.25 1.38
CA GLN A 81 -21.59 -4.20 0.05
C GLN A 81 -21.95 -2.77 -0.38
N ALA A 82 -22.31 -1.90 0.57
CA ALA A 82 -22.68 -0.51 0.27
C ALA A 82 -21.49 0.34 -0.20
N ILE A 83 -20.28 0.06 0.34
CA ILE A 83 -19.06 0.83 0.01
C ILE A 83 -18.09 0.11 -0.94
N HIS A 84 -18.42 -1.10 -1.41
CA HIS A 84 -17.47 -1.95 -2.16
C HIS A 84 -16.93 -1.27 -3.42
N LYS A 85 -17.79 -0.52 -4.14
CA LYS A 85 -17.43 0.21 -5.36
C LYS A 85 -16.43 1.33 -5.07
N GLN A 86 -16.72 2.16 -4.08
CA GLN A 86 -15.89 3.27 -3.62
C GLN A 86 -14.53 2.74 -3.14
N LEU A 87 -14.56 1.64 -2.40
CA LEU A 87 -13.38 1.01 -1.85
C LEU A 87 -12.45 0.46 -2.94
N THR A 88 -13.00 -0.26 -3.92
CA THR A 88 -12.24 -0.77 -5.08
C THR A 88 -11.65 0.37 -5.92
N CYS A 89 -12.42 1.45 -6.12
CA CYS A 89 -11.96 2.64 -6.83
C CYS A 89 -10.75 3.29 -6.13
N CYS A 90 -10.85 3.46 -4.81
CA CYS A 90 -9.78 4.07 -4.00
C CYS A 90 -8.50 3.22 -3.99
N ILE A 91 -8.63 1.89 -3.92
CA ILE A 91 -7.47 0.98 -4.02
C ILE A 91 -6.78 1.16 -5.36
N ARG A 92 -7.53 1.07 -6.47
CA ARG A 92 -6.98 1.24 -7.80
C ARG A 92 -6.28 2.58 -7.93
N ALA A 93 -6.93 3.66 -7.52
CA ALA A 93 -6.36 5.00 -7.55
C ALA A 93 -5.07 5.11 -6.73
N SER A 94 -5.00 4.45 -5.57
CA SER A 94 -3.80 4.46 -4.72
C SER A 94 -2.61 3.70 -5.30
N MET A 95 -2.87 2.69 -6.15
CA MET A 95 -1.83 1.86 -6.78
C MET A 95 -1.27 2.48 -8.07
N ILE A 96 -2.01 3.36 -8.74
CA ILE A 96 -1.57 4.03 -10.00
C ILE A 96 -0.15 4.61 -9.87
N PRO A 97 0.18 5.46 -8.88
CA PRO A 97 1.51 6.07 -8.83
C PRO A 97 2.64 5.05 -8.65
N THR A 98 2.43 3.96 -7.91
CA THR A 98 3.41 2.88 -7.78
C THR A 98 3.67 2.20 -9.13
N ILE A 99 2.60 1.89 -9.88
CA ILE A 99 2.69 1.26 -11.20
C ILE A 99 3.34 2.20 -12.22
N GLU A 100 2.89 3.46 -12.29
CA GLU A 100 3.41 4.46 -13.23
C GLU A 100 4.88 4.77 -12.96
N SER A 101 5.28 4.89 -11.70
CA SER A 101 6.69 5.07 -11.34
C SER A 101 7.55 3.93 -11.89
N GLN A 102 7.07 2.69 -11.82
CA GLN A 102 7.85 1.52 -12.22
C GLN A 102 7.93 1.34 -13.74
N LYS A 103 6.90 1.75 -14.50
CA LYS A 103 6.93 1.72 -15.97
C LYS A 103 8.07 2.54 -16.57
N THR A 104 8.49 3.61 -15.88
CA THR A 104 9.54 4.50 -16.37
C THR A 104 10.95 4.09 -15.96
N ILE A 105 11.08 3.15 -15.01
CA ILE A 105 12.36 2.68 -14.49
C ILE A 105 13.10 1.91 -15.58
N GLY A 106 14.39 2.21 -15.75
CA GLY A 106 15.27 1.53 -16.70
C GLY A 106 15.18 2.04 -18.14
N LEU A 107 14.04 2.61 -18.54
CA LEU A 107 13.88 3.27 -19.85
C LEU A 107 14.30 4.75 -19.82
N VAL A 108 13.77 5.50 -18.85
CA VAL A 108 14.00 6.96 -18.75
C VAL A 108 14.81 7.29 -17.50
N GLN A 109 14.59 6.55 -16.41
CA GLN A 109 15.18 6.84 -15.12
C GLN A 109 15.88 5.61 -14.56
N LEU A 110 17.19 5.73 -14.29
CA LEU A 110 17.90 4.74 -13.49
C LEU A 110 17.56 4.98 -12.01
N PRO A 111 17.17 3.96 -11.23
CA PRO A 111 16.88 4.13 -9.81
C PRO A 111 18.11 4.61 -9.03
N GLY A 112 17.89 5.37 -7.95
CA GLY A 112 18.98 6.00 -7.18
C GLY A 112 19.94 4.97 -6.59
N MET A 113 19.43 3.90 -5.98
CA MET A 113 20.27 2.84 -5.38
C MET A 113 21.13 2.12 -6.42
N MET A 114 20.53 1.76 -7.57
CA MET A 114 21.26 1.18 -8.69
C MET A 114 22.38 2.10 -9.18
N ARG A 115 22.09 3.40 -9.38
CA ARG A 115 23.11 4.38 -9.77
C ARG A 115 24.23 4.49 -8.72
N CYS A 116 23.89 4.55 -7.43
CA CYS A 116 24.86 4.61 -6.35
C CYS A 116 25.76 3.37 -6.31
N GLN A 117 25.21 2.17 -6.51
CA GLN A 117 25.99 0.93 -6.58
C GLN A 117 26.97 0.94 -7.74
N ILE A 118 26.52 1.35 -8.93
CA ILE A 118 27.36 1.43 -10.13
C ILE A 118 28.49 2.45 -9.93
N ILE A 119 28.18 3.65 -9.43
CA ILE A 119 29.18 4.69 -9.15
C ILE A 119 30.14 4.25 -8.04
N GLY A 120 29.66 3.46 -7.07
CA GLY A 120 30.45 2.86 -6.01
C GLY A 120 31.35 1.69 -6.45
N GLY A 121 31.38 1.36 -7.75
CA GLY A 121 32.24 0.31 -8.31
C GLY A 121 31.65 -1.11 -8.26
N ALA A 122 30.36 -1.26 -7.95
CA ALA A 122 29.68 -2.55 -8.08
C ALA A 122 29.47 -2.91 -9.55
N ASP A 123 29.42 -4.20 -9.85
CA ASP A 123 29.13 -4.70 -11.19
C ASP A 123 27.74 -4.21 -11.68
N PRO A 124 27.66 -3.57 -12.87
CA PRO A 124 26.39 -3.02 -13.37
C PRO A 124 25.30 -4.06 -13.56
N ILE A 125 25.65 -5.29 -13.96
CA ILE A 125 24.68 -6.36 -14.20
C ILE A 125 24.08 -6.79 -12.86
N GLN A 126 24.90 -6.93 -11.83
CA GLN A 126 24.43 -7.23 -10.47
C GLN A 126 23.51 -6.13 -9.92
N ALA A 127 23.87 -4.85 -10.12
CA ALA A 127 23.06 -3.72 -9.67
C ALA A 127 21.68 -3.69 -10.36
N VAL A 128 21.61 -3.98 -11.66
CA VAL A 128 20.33 -4.09 -12.40
C VAL A 128 19.46 -5.22 -11.86
N GLN A 129 20.03 -6.43 -11.71
CA GLN A 129 19.28 -7.60 -11.25
C GLN A 129 18.69 -7.38 -9.86
N PHE A 130 19.49 -6.83 -8.95
CA PHE A 130 19.06 -6.49 -7.61
C PHE A 130 17.95 -5.43 -7.61
N GLN A 131 18.04 -4.44 -8.50
CA GLN A 131 17.03 -3.42 -8.63
C GLN A 131 15.70 -3.95 -9.18
N ILE A 132 15.73 -4.89 -10.13
CA ILE A 132 14.53 -5.57 -10.64
C ILE A 132 13.84 -6.32 -9.50
N LEU A 133 14.60 -7.02 -8.67
CA LEU A 133 14.10 -7.73 -7.50
C LEU A 133 13.40 -6.78 -6.51
N ILE A 134 13.99 -5.61 -6.23
CA ILE A 134 13.36 -4.59 -5.39
C ILE A 134 12.05 -4.10 -6.00
N ILE A 135 11.99 -3.87 -7.31
CA ILE A 135 10.76 -3.41 -7.99
C ILE A 135 9.63 -4.42 -7.81
N PHE A 136 9.92 -5.71 -7.95
CA PHE A 136 8.97 -6.77 -7.66
C PHE A 136 8.55 -6.77 -6.19
N ALA A 137 9.50 -6.67 -5.25
CA ALA A 137 9.18 -6.61 -3.82
C ALA A 137 8.27 -5.42 -3.46
N LEU A 138 8.51 -4.26 -4.06
CA LEU A 138 7.67 -3.06 -3.90
C LEU A 138 6.26 -3.25 -4.48
N LEU A 139 6.13 -3.93 -5.62
CA LEU A 139 4.82 -4.30 -6.19
C LEU A 139 4.05 -5.22 -5.27
N THR A 140 4.70 -6.30 -4.81
CA THR A 140 4.09 -7.26 -3.89
C THR A 140 3.64 -6.57 -2.61
N THR A 141 4.45 -5.67 -2.07
CA THR A 141 4.14 -4.90 -0.86
C THR A 141 2.99 -3.93 -1.08
N ALA A 142 2.93 -3.26 -2.23
CA ALA A 142 1.80 -2.41 -2.58
C ALA A 142 0.49 -3.21 -2.68
N ALA A 143 0.53 -4.39 -3.31
CA ALA A 143 -0.63 -5.26 -3.44
C ALA A 143 -1.09 -5.85 -2.10
N LEU A 144 -0.16 -6.33 -1.26
CA LEU A 144 -0.48 -6.85 0.07
C LEU A 144 -1.04 -5.75 0.99
N SER A 145 -0.42 -4.57 0.95
CA SER A 145 -0.86 -3.42 1.73
C SER A 145 -2.27 -2.98 1.31
N SER A 146 -2.56 -2.90 0.00
CA SER A 146 -3.90 -2.51 -0.46
C SER A 146 -5.00 -3.46 -0.01
N ILE A 147 -4.75 -4.77 -0.06
CA ILE A 147 -5.68 -5.80 0.44
C ILE A 147 -5.90 -5.64 1.94
N LEU A 148 -4.83 -5.53 2.75
CA LEU A 148 -4.97 -5.41 4.20
C LEU A 148 -5.65 -4.11 4.63
N ILE A 149 -5.37 -3.00 3.94
CA ILE A 149 -6.01 -1.71 4.21
C ILE A 149 -7.49 -1.76 3.84
N GLU A 150 -7.87 -2.42 2.75
CA GLU A 150 -9.26 -2.71 2.43
C GLU A 150 -9.97 -3.40 3.60
N PHE A 151 -9.38 -4.48 4.11
CA PHE A 151 -9.93 -5.24 5.24
C PHE A 151 -10.03 -4.41 6.54
N LEU A 152 -9.12 -3.47 6.78
CA LEU A 152 -9.15 -2.67 8.01
C LEU A 152 -10.06 -1.44 7.89
N SER A 153 -10.14 -0.83 6.71
CA SER A 153 -10.88 0.41 6.48
C SER A 153 -12.38 0.19 6.66
N TYR A 154 -12.95 -0.89 6.11
CA TYR A 154 -14.39 -1.15 6.21
C TYR A 154 -14.89 -1.28 7.65
N GLN A 155 -14.07 -1.79 8.58
CA GLN A 155 -14.46 -1.96 9.98
C GLN A 155 -14.45 -0.65 10.78
N THR A 156 -13.83 0.41 10.25
CA THR A 156 -13.59 1.65 11.01
C THR A 156 -14.59 2.77 10.73
N LEU A 157 -15.39 2.66 9.66
CA LEU A 157 -16.36 3.69 9.29
C LEU A 157 -17.78 3.43 9.78
N PHE A 158 -18.08 2.19 10.17
CA PHE A 158 -19.42 1.79 10.60
C PHE A 158 -19.45 1.55 12.10
N ASN A 159 -20.46 2.11 12.75
CA ASN A 159 -20.74 1.86 14.15
C ASN A 159 -21.40 0.48 14.34
N GLU A 160 -21.55 -0.02 15.57
CA GLU A 160 -22.19 -1.33 15.85
C GLU A 160 -23.61 -1.47 15.28
N ARG A 161 -24.26 -0.33 15.00
CA ARG A 161 -25.58 -0.25 14.36
C ARG A 161 -25.53 -0.24 12.83
N MET A 162 -24.39 -0.52 12.20
CA MET A 162 -24.17 -0.44 10.74
C MET A 162 -24.44 0.95 10.15
N GLN A 163 -24.30 2.01 10.97
CA GLN A 163 -24.45 3.40 10.54
C GLN A 163 -23.09 4.04 10.28
N LEU A 164 -23.00 4.89 9.25
CA LEU A 164 -21.83 5.72 9.02
C LEU A 164 -21.64 6.68 10.21
N ILE A 165 -20.46 6.66 10.82
CA ILE A 165 -20.15 7.42 12.05
C ILE A 165 -20.22 8.96 11.84
N ASN A 166 -20.30 9.42 10.58
CA ASN A 166 -20.23 10.84 10.22
C ASN A 166 -21.46 11.37 9.46
N ALA A 167 -22.64 10.78 9.65
CA ALA A 167 -23.88 11.17 8.96
C ALA A 167 -24.45 12.57 9.35
N ARG A 168 -23.76 13.37 10.17
CA ARG A 168 -24.21 14.73 10.48
C ARG A 168 -23.11 15.65 10.99
N LYS A 169 -22.76 16.66 10.20
CA LYS A 169 -22.56 18.02 10.70
C LYS A 169 -23.44 18.95 9.88
#